data_AF-A0A376TXN2-F1
#
_entry.id   AF-A0A376TXN2-F1
#
_cell.length_a   1.000
_cell.length_b   1.000
_cell.length_c   1.000
_cell.angle_alpha   90.00
_cell.angle_beta   90.00
_cell.angle_gamma   90.00
#
_symmetry.space_group_name_H-M   'P 1'
#
loop_
_entity.id
_entity.type
_entity.pdbx_description
1 polymer ?
#
loop_
_entity_poly.entity_id
_entity_poly.type
_entity_poly.pdbx_seq_one_letter_code
_entity_poly.pdbx_strand_id
1 'polypeptide(L)'
;MPLAPVLDIPFGEYQAHDFKGRAGQPPQNVQKVQKELSFDCNNISDGVKIYLSIDATPNTAYPSAIDLGNADVGAVIEDGKGNILKPNDSNSLLEMNPGSLYEDVKRKATTTITAYPVSTTGKLPAAGDYSGIATIHVELE
;
A
#
# COMPACT_ATOMS: atom_id res chain seq x y z
N MET A 1 -11.10 -0.81 23.85
CA MET A 1 -10.06 -0.36 22.90
C MET A 1 -10.75 -0.09 21.58
N PRO A 2 -10.67 1.12 21.00
CA PRO A 2 -11.24 1.33 19.67
C PRO A 2 -10.41 0.51 18.68
N LEU A 3 -11.08 -0.35 17.90
CA LEU A 3 -10.46 -1.05 16.78
C LEU A 3 -10.05 0.01 15.76
N ALA A 4 -8.78 0.06 15.39
CA ALA A 4 -8.38 0.82 14.21
C ALA A 4 -9.21 0.32 13.02
N PRO A 5 -9.69 1.20 12.13
CA PRO A 5 -10.44 0.75 10.96
C PRO A 5 -9.56 -0.18 10.13
N VAL A 6 -10.00 -1.42 9.95
CA VAL A 6 -9.35 -2.38 9.06
C VAL A 6 -9.73 -2.03 7.62
N LEU A 7 -8.73 -1.84 6.77
CA LEU A 7 -8.91 -1.61 5.35
C LEU A 7 -8.64 -2.92 4.59
N ASP A 8 -9.70 -3.60 4.19
CA ASP A 8 -9.57 -4.79 3.35
C ASP A 8 -9.31 -4.43 1.88
N ILE A 9 -8.29 -5.07 1.31
CA ILE A 9 -7.91 -4.95 -0.10
C ILE A 9 -8.00 -6.36 -0.74
N PRO A 10 -9.19 -6.74 -1.24
CA PRO A 10 -9.35 -8.03 -1.89
C PRO A 10 -8.79 -7.96 -3.32
N PHE A 11 -7.70 -8.70 -3.58
CA PHE A 11 -7.13 -8.79 -4.94
C PHE A 11 -7.92 -9.71 -5.88
N GLY A 12 -8.73 -10.61 -5.33
CA GLY A 12 -9.48 -11.61 -6.08
C GLY A 12 -8.64 -12.86 -6.40
N GLU A 13 -9.18 -13.69 -7.28
CA GLU A 13 -8.55 -14.94 -7.69
C GLU A 13 -7.79 -14.77 -9.01
N TYR A 14 -6.61 -15.40 -9.09
CA TYR A 14 -5.76 -15.41 -10.28
C TYR A 14 -5.29 -16.83 -10.56
N GLN A 15 -5.07 -17.15 -11.83
CA GLN A 15 -4.44 -18.42 -12.18
C GLN A 15 -2.95 -18.31 -11.89
N ALA A 16 -2.34 -19.35 -11.30
CA ALA A 16 -0.90 -19.34 -11.00
C ALA A 16 -0.04 -18.99 -12.23
N HIS A 17 -0.49 -19.41 -13.42
CA HIS A 17 0.19 -19.10 -14.68
C HIS A 17 0.29 -17.60 -14.97
N ASP A 18 -0.62 -16.78 -14.46
CA ASP A 18 -0.65 -15.34 -14.68
C ASP A 18 0.56 -14.64 -14.06
N PHE A 19 1.21 -15.26 -13.06
CA PHE A 19 2.42 -14.75 -12.39
C PHE A 19 3.74 -15.26 -13.01
N LYS A 20 3.68 -16.28 -13.87
CA LYS A 20 4.88 -16.97 -14.39
C LYS A 20 5.66 -16.07 -15.35
N GLY A 21 6.96 -15.93 -15.11
CA GLY A 21 7.88 -15.14 -15.92
C GLY A 21 7.80 -13.62 -15.70
N ARG A 22 7.17 -13.18 -14.61
CA ARG A 22 6.82 -11.77 -14.37
C ARG A 22 7.45 -11.20 -13.10
N ALA A 23 8.69 -11.56 -12.79
CA ALA A 23 9.38 -11.10 -11.58
C ALA A 23 9.33 -9.56 -11.46
N GLY A 24 8.88 -9.06 -10.31
CA GLY A 24 8.69 -7.64 -10.02
C GLY A 24 7.55 -6.97 -10.80
N GLN A 25 6.65 -7.74 -11.42
CA GLN A 25 5.55 -7.24 -12.25
C GLN A 25 4.21 -7.81 -11.77
N PRO A 26 3.10 -7.09 -11.99
CA PRO A 26 1.76 -7.61 -11.72
C PRO A 26 1.43 -8.81 -12.62
N PRO A 27 0.51 -9.70 -12.21
CA PRO A 27 0.07 -10.82 -13.01
C PRO A 27 -0.58 -10.37 -14.32
N GLN A 28 -0.75 -11.30 -15.26
CA GLN A 28 -1.60 -11.06 -16.42
C GLN A 28 -3.03 -10.73 -15.97
N ASN A 29 -3.70 -9.80 -16.68
CA ASN A 29 -5.07 -9.37 -16.39
C ASN A 29 -5.28 -8.81 -14.96
N VAL A 30 -4.23 -8.20 -14.38
CA VAL A 30 -4.31 -7.59 -13.04
C VAL A 30 -5.47 -6.62 -12.90
N GLN A 31 -6.23 -6.78 -11.83
CA GLN A 31 -7.20 -5.78 -11.37
C GLN A 31 -6.56 -4.98 -10.24
N LYS A 32 -6.20 -3.74 -10.53
CA LYS A 32 -5.68 -2.82 -9.51
C LYS A 32 -6.83 -2.32 -8.64
N VAL A 33 -6.67 -2.41 -7.32
CA VAL A 33 -7.64 -1.94 -6.34
C VAL A 33 -7.28 -0.54 -5.91
N GLN A 34 -8.14 0.43 -6.18
CA GLN A 34 -7.97 1.82 -5.72
C GLN A 34 -8.76 2.06 -4.43
N LYS A 35 -8.12 2.72 -3.46
CA LYS A 35 -8.75 3.12 -2.20
C LYS A 35 -8.40 4.57 -1.89
N GLU A 36 -9.42 5.36 -1.64
CA GLU A 36 -9.26 6.71 -1.08
C GLU A 36 -9.12 6.60 0.43
N LEU A 37 -8.09 7.23 0.98
CA LEU A 37 -7.81 7.32 2.39
C LEU A 37 -8.04 8.76 2.85
N SER A 38 -8.71 8.91 3.99
CA SER A 38 -9.00 10.20 4.59
C SER A 38 -8.68 10.16 6.08
N PHE A 39 -7.90 11.13 6.52
CA PHE A 39 -7.45 11.26 7.90
C PHE A 39 -7.94 12.59 8.45
N ASP A 40 -8.68 12.52 9.56
CA ASP A 40 -9.09 13.71 10.31
C ASP A 40 -7.95 14.15 11.23
N CYS A 41 -7.31 15.26 10.86
CA CYS A 41 -6.16 15.82 11.54
C CYS A 41 -6.59 16.99 12.44
N ASN A 42 -5.95 17.12 13.61
CA ASN A 42 -6.17 18.23 14.54
C ASN A 42 -4.82 18.85 14.93
N ASN A 43 -4.80 20.17 15.11
CA ASN A 43 -3.62 20.97 15.49
C ASN A 43 -2.45 20.89 14.48
N ILE A 44 -2.74 20.78 13.19
CA ILE A 44 -1.73 20.80 12.12
C ILE A 44 -1.81 22.13 11.38
N SER A 45 -0.82 23.00 11.60
CA SER A 45 -0.72 24.32 10.97
C SER A 45 -0.53 24.23 9.43
N ASP A 46 -0.88 25.31 8.74
CA ASP A 46 -0.57 25.43 7.31
C ASP A 46 0.94 25.44 7.04
N GLY A 47 1.33 24.79 5.95
CA GLY A 47 2.73 24.62 5.55
C GLY A 47 3.38 23.31 6.03
N VAL A 48 2.78 22.62 7.01
CA VAL A 48 3.21 21.26 7.40
C VAL A 48 2.87 20.28 6.28
N LYS A 49 3.85 19.47 5.90
CA LYS A 49 3.63 18.40 4.92
C LYS A 49 3.20 17.13 5.65
N ILE A 50 2.23 16.45 5.06
CA ILE A 50 1.67 15.23 5.64
C ILE A 50 1.97 14.09 4.68
N TYR A 51 2.67 13.09 5.18
CA TYR A 51 3.11 11.93 4.42
C TYR A 51 2.45 10.66 4.94
N LEU A 52 2.31 9.69 4.05
CA LEU A 52 1.89 8.33 4.36
C LEU A 52 3.05 7.38 4.12
N SER A 53 3.35 6.55 5.11
CA SER A 53 4.30 5.43 5.02
C SER A 53 3.64 4.13 5.46
N ILE A 54 4.26 2.99 5.14
CA ILE A 54 3.76 1.68 5.56
C ILE A 54 4.82 0.88 6.31
N ASP A 55 4.40 0.27 7.40
CA ASP A 55 5.15 -0.75 8.13
C ASP A 55 4.54 -2.12 7.81
N ALA A 56 5.32 -3.03 7.23
CA ALA A 56 4.89 -4.38 6.92
C ALA A 56 6.10 -5.30 6.79
N THR A 57 5.88 -6.62 6.80
CA THR A 57 6.96 -7.55 6.44
C THR A 57 7.25 -7.46 4.94
N PRO A 58 8.47 -7.08 4.50
CA PRO A 58 8.80 -7.05 3.08
C PRO A 58 8.94 -8.48 2.54
N ASN A 59 8.52 -8.71 1.30
CA ASN A 59 8.80 -9.97 0.63
C ASN A 59 10.31 -10.13 0.41
N THR A 60 10.85 -11.31 0.73
CA THR A 60 12.30 -11.55 0.69
C THR A 60 12.91 -11.47 -0.72
N ALA A 61 12.15 -11.85 -1.76
CA ALA A 61 12.63 -11.86 -3.13
C ALA A 61 12.43 -10.50 -3.84
N TYR A 62 11.40 -9.75 -3.44
CA TYR A 62 11.10 -8.43 -3.96
C TYR A 62 10.71 -7.48 -2.81
N PRO A 63 11.70 -6.85 -2.14
CA PRO A 63 11.46 -6.05 -0.92
C PRO A 63 10.57 -4.82 -1.10
N SER A 64 10.31 -4.40 -2.35
CA SER A 64 9.32 -3.34 -2.63
C SER A 64 7.87 -3.80 -2.43
N ALA A 65 7.62 -5.11 -2.30
CA ALA A 65 6.31 -5.67 -2.02
C ALA A 65 6.19 -6.15 -0.57
N ILE A 66 4.96 -6.13 -0.07
CA ILE A 66 4.53 -6.72 1.20
C ILE A 66 4.47 -8.24 1.03
N ASP A 67 4.94 -8.98 2.05
CA ASP A 67 4.82 -10.43 2.12
C ASP A 67 3.37 -10.86 2.37
N LEU A 68 2.91 -11.81 1.55
CA LEU A 68 1.58 -12.43 1.67
C LEU A 68 1.65 -13.85 2.26
N GLY A 69 2.81 -14.25 2.79
CA GLY A 69 3.07 -15.61 3.27
C GLY A 69 3.47 -16.58 2.15
N ASN A 70 3.90 -16.06 1.00
CA ASN A 70 4.37 -16.86 -0.13
C ASN A 70 5.59 -16.18 -0.78
N ALA A 71 6.63 -16.97 -1.07
CA ALA A 71 7.87 -16.43 -1.59
C ALA A 71 7.77 -15.89 -3.03
N ASP A 72 6.78 -16.33 -3.82
CA ASP A 72 6.62 -16.07 -5.25
C ASP A 72 5.53 -15.01 -5.56
N VAL A 73 4.71 -14.62 -4.57
CA VAL A 73 3.71 -13.55 -4.70
C VAL A 73 3.78 -12.57 -3.52
N GLY A 74 3.60 -11.29 -3.83
CA GLY A 74 3.55 -10.22 -2.84
C GLY A 74 2.49 -9.18 -3.21
N ALA A 75 2.25 -8.22 -2.33
CA ALA A 75 1.37 -7.08 -2.61
C ALA A 75 2.16 -5.78 -2.74
N VAL A 76 1.82 -4.98 -3.73
CA VAL A 76 2.36 -3.62 -3.89
C VAL A 76 1.27 -2.62 -3.60
N ILE A 77 1.65 -1.53 -2.93
CA ILE A 77 0.85 -0.31 -2.78
C ILE A 77 1.62 0.81 -3.49
N GLU A 78 0.97 1.58 -4.34
CA GLU A 78 1.53 2.72 -5.05
C GLU A 78 0.61 3.95 -4.99
N ASP A 79 1.15 5.12 -5.33
CA ASP A 79 0.46 6.41 -5.35
C ASP A 79 -0.46 6.65 -6.57
N GLY A 80 -0.69 5.62 -7.38
CA GLY A 80 -1.42 5.70 -8.66
C GLY A 80 -0.64 6.32 -9.82
N LYS A 81 0.58 6.83 -9.60
CA LYS A 81 1.51 7.34 -10.63
C LYS A 81 2.66 6.37 -10.90
N GLY A 82 2.69 5.23 -10.23
CA GLY A 82 3.73 4.21 -10.35
C GLY A 82 4.81 4.31 -9.26
N ASN A 83 4.68 5.23 -8.29
CA ASN A 83 5.62 5.30 -7.18
C ASN A 83 5.19 4.31 -6.10
N ILE A 84 5.97 3.24 -5.96
CA ILE A 84 5.72 2.19 -4.97
C ILE A 84 6.04 2.72 -3.57
N LEU A 85 5.09 2.53 -2.67
CA LEU A 85 5.27 2.72 -1.25
C LEU A 85 5.86 1.44 -0.65
N LYS A 86 7.15 1.46 -0.35
CA LYS A 86 7.93 0.32 0.10
C LYS A 86 7.77 0.13 1.61
N PRO A 87 7.59 -1.12 2.08
CA PRO A 87 7.50 -1.41 3.50
C PRO A 87 8.82 -1.14 4.22
N ASN A 88 8.72 -0.44 5.36
CA ASN A 88 9.83 -0.13 6.27
C ASN A 88 10.97 0.68 5.63
N ASP A 89 10.71 1.44 4.57
CA ASP A 89 11.68 2.34 3.95
C ASP A 89 11.35 3.79 4.31
N SER A 90 12.18 4.41 5.14
CA SER A 90 11.99 5.81 5.60
C SER A 90 12.05 6.84 4.47
N ASN A 91 12.54 6.48 3.28
CA ASN A 91 12.54 7.35 2.11
C ASN A 91 11.31 7.13 1.21
N SER A 92 10.48 6.14 1.54
CA SER A 92 9.27 5.82 0.79
C SER A 92 8.07 6.49 1.45
N LEU A 93 7.83 7.72 1.03
CA LEU A 93 6.78 8.59 1.56
C LEU A 93 5.82 9.01 0.45
N LEU A 94 4.52 8.89 0.72
CA LEU A 94 3.46 9.39 -0.14
C LEU A 94 2.92 10.71 0.43
N GLU A 95 3.22 11.82 -0.24
CA GLU A 95 2.67 13.13 0.13
C GLU A 95 1.14 13.13 -0.05
N MET A 96 0.42 13.46 1.01
CA MET A 96 -1.04 13.57 1.02
C MET A 96 -1.46 15.02 0.76
N ASN A 97 -2.67 15.21 0.23
CA ASN A 97 -3.26 16.54 0.20
C ASN A 97 -3.71 16.91 1.63
N PRO A 98 -3.14 17.93 2.28
CA PRO A 98 -3.49 18.28 3.66
C PRO A 98 -4.86 18.97 3.80
N GLY A 99 -5.50 19.33 2.69
CA GLY A 99 -6.76 20.08 2.69
C GLY A 99 -6.61 21.49 3.28
N SER A 100 -7.74 22.18 3.47
CA SER A 100 -7.78 23.49 4.15
C SER A 100 -8.13 23.34 5.63
N LEU A 101 -7.68 24.30 6.45
CA LEU A 101 -8.12 24.40 7.83
C LEU A 101 -9.62 24.71 7.91
N TYR A 102 -10.30 24.08 8.87
CA TYR A 102 -11.65 24.37 9.30
C TYR A 102 -11.72 24.31 10.83
N GLU A 103 -12.66 25.04 11.43
CA GLU A 103 -12.73 25.18 12.90
C GLU A 103 -11.37 25.57 13.54
N ASP A 104 -10.60 26.39 12.84
CA ASP A 104 -9.27 26.95 13.19
C ASP A 104 -8.12 25.95 13.40
N VAL A 105 -8.41 24.71 13.79
CA VAL A 105 -7.40 23.69 14.17
C VAL A 105 -7.57 22.36 13.46
N LYS A 106 -8.65 22.15 12.72
CA LYS A 106 -8.95 20.87 12.07
C LYS A 106 -8.63 20.93 10.58
N ARG A 107 -8.21 19.81 10.02
CA ARG A 107 -8.09 19.63 8.57
C ARG A 107 -8.31 18.17 8.20
N LYS A 108 -8.61 17.93 6.93
CA LYS A 108 -8.81 16.59 6.40
C LYS A 108 -7.74 16.28 5.37
N ALA A 109 -6.81 15.40 5.72
CA ALA A 109 -5.79 14.93 4.80
C ALA A 109 -6.34 13.80 3.95
N THR A 110 -6.09 13.82 2.65
CA THR A 110 -6.62 12.81 1.70
C THR A 110 -5.54 12.34 0.74
N THR A 111 -5.56 11.06 0.41
CA THR A 111 -4.75 10.48 -0.67
C THR A 111 -5.46 9.28 -1.28
N THR A 112 -5.04 8.88 -2.47
CA THR A 112 -5.51 7.67 -3.12
C THR A 112 -4.35 6.71 -3.27
N ILE A 113 -4.53 5.49 -2.77
CA ILE A 113 -3.60 4.40 -2.98
C ILE A 113 -4.14 3.45 -4.03
N THR A 114 -3.22 2.84 -4.78
CA THR A 114 -3.51 1.77 -5.72
C THR A 114 -2.75 0.53 -5.27
N ALA A 115 -3.45 -0.58 -5.08
CA ALA A 115 -2.86 -1.82 -4.61
C ALA A 115 -3.09 -2.97 -5.61
N TYR A 116 -2.12 -3.86 -5.75
CA TYR A 116 -2.23 -5.03 -6.62
C TYR A 116 -1.23 -6.12 -6.23
N PRO A 117 -1.53 -7.40 -6.55
CA PRO A 117 -0.57 -8.47 -6.36
C PRO A 117 0.54 -8.38 -7.41
N VAL A 118 1.73 -8.88 -7.07
CA VAL A 118 2.89 -8.97 -7.97
C VAL A 118 3.55 -10.33 -7.85
N SER A 119 4.15 -10.79 -8.94
CA SER A 119 5.07 -11.93 -8.91
C SER A 119 6.42 -11.45 -8.39
N THR A 120 6.91 -12.02 -7.30
CA THR A 120 8.14 -11.55 -6.63
C THR A 120 9.37 -12.23 -7.23
N THR A 121 9.25 -13.49 -7.67
CA THR A 121 10.36 -14.30 -8.21
C THR A 121 10.23 -14.58 -9.71
N GLY A 122 9.05 -14.40 -10.29
CA GLY A 122 8.74 -14.86 -11.65
C GLY A 122 8.50 -16.37 -11.76
N LYS A 123 8.53 -17.13 -10.66
CA LYS A 123 8.18 -18.55 -10.67
C LYS A 123 6.66 -18.73 -10.72
N LEU A 124 6.24 -19.97 -10.95
CA LEU A 124 4.85 -20.36 -10.83
C LEU A 124 4.54 -20.51 -9.32
N PRO A 125 3.68 -19.66 -8.72
CA PRO A 125 3.34 -19.80 -7.32
C PRO A 125 2.50 -21.06 -7.09
N ALA A 126 2.58 -21.61 -5.87
CA ALA A 126 1.68 -22.66 -5.43
C ALA A 126 0.23 -22.14 -5.39
N ALA A 127 -0.74 -23.02 -5.64
CA ALA A 127 -2.15 -22.68 -5.46
C ALA A 127 -2.47 -22.58 -3.95
N GLY A 128 -3.26 -21.58 -3.57
CA GLY A 128 -3.68 -21.37 -2.19
C GLY A 128 -4.17 -19.94 -1.95
N ASP A 129 -4.73 -19.72 -0.77
CA ASP A 129 -5.14 -18.41 -0.29
C ASP A 129 -3.97 -17.75 0.46
N TYR A 130 -3.67 -16.51 0.09
CA TYR A 130 -2.57 -15.73 0.65
C TYR A 130 -3.09 -14.41 1.20
N SER A 131 -2.50 -13.97 2.31
CA SER A 131 -2.89 -12.73 2.98
C SER A 131 -1.69 -12.12 3.68
N GLY A 132 -1.62 -10.79 3.69
CA GLY A 132 -0.61 -10.03 4.41
C GLY A 132 -1.26 -8.86 5.14
N ILE A 133 -0.49 -8.24 6.04
CA ILE A 133 -0.92 -7.09 6.82
C ILE A 133 0.13 -6.00 6.67
N ALA A 134 -0.34 -4.77 6.48
CA ALA A 134 0.48 -3.56 6.52
C ALA A 134 -0.18 -2.54 7.46
N THR A 135 0.63 -1.88 8.25
CA THR A 135 0.22 -0.78 9.13
C THR A 135 0.52 0.53 8.42
N ILE A 136 -0.48 1.41 8.33
CA ILE A 136 -0.33 2.73 7.76
C ILE A 136 0.15 3.69 8.85
N HIS A 137 1.21 4.43 8.56
CA HIS A 137 1.71 5.51 9.40
C HIS A 137 1.50 6.85 8.69
N VAL A 138 1.17 7.86 9.49
CA VAL A 138 1.10 9.26 9.04
C VAL A 138 2.29 9.99 9.63
N GLU A 139 3.12 10.55 8.77
CA GLU A 139 4.32 11.29 9.11
C GLU A 139 4.12 12.79 8.83
N LEU A 140 4.72 13.64 9.68
CA LEU A 140 4.60 15.09 9.60
C LEU A 140 5.98 15.71 9.48
N GLU A 141 6.14 16.66 8.54
CA GLU A 141 7.36 17.44 8.34
C GLU A 141 7.07 18.96 8.35
#